data_AF-A0A2J5N8C4-F1
#
_entry.id   AF-A0A2J5N8C4-F1
#
_cell.length_a   1.000
_cell.length_b   1.000
_cell.length_c   1.000
_cell.angle_alpha   90.00
_cell.angle_beta   90.00
_cell.angle_gamma   90.00
#
_symmetry.space_group_name_H-M   'P 1'
#
loop_
_entity.id
_entity.type
_entity.pdbx_description
1 polymer ?
#
loop_
_entity_poly.entity_id
_entity_poly.type
_entity_poly.pdbx_seq_one_letter_code
_entity_poly.pdbx_strand_id
1 'polypeptide(L)' 'ACPQCGQGHLVQRRSRFGKNFHSCDRYPDCQFVINFRPVAGECPECHYPLLIEKKTAQGVKRFCASKQCGKPIPAE' A
#
# COMPACT_ATOMS: atom_id res chain seq x y z
N ALA A 1 -8.34 -3.16 5.84
CA ALA A 1 -9.19 -3.53 4.69
C ALA A 1 -8.49 -3.21 3.36
N CYS A 2 -8.89 -3.85 2.27
CA CYS A 2 -8.41 -3.60 0.91
C CYS A 2 -9.08 -2.34 0.34
N PRO A 3 -8.33 -1.32 -0.11
CA PRO A 3 -8.91 -0.07 -0.59
C PRO A 3 -9.59 -0.20 -1.97
N GLN A 4 -9.37 -1.30 -2.70
CA GLN A 4 -9.96 -1.49 -4.02
C GLN A 4 -11.36 -2.12 -3.96
N CYS A 5 -11.59 -3.10 -3.07
CA CYS A 5 -12.87 -3.81 -2.99
C CYS A 5 -13.64 -3.56 -1.70
N GLY A 6 -13.04 -2.93 -0.68
CA GLY A 6 -13.68 -2.66 0.62
C GLY A 6 -14.00 -3.89 1.48
N GLN A 7 -13.94 -5.10 0.92
CA GLN A 7 -14.44 -6.33 1.56
C GLN A 7 -13.33 -7.32 1.96
N GLY A 8 -12.12 -7.15 1.43
CA GLY A 8 -10.97 -8.04 1.73
C GLY A 8 -9.91 -7.39 2.61
N HIS A 9 -8.85 -8.14 2.89
CA HIS A 9 -7.67 -7.68 3.65
C HIS A 9 -6.39 -7.80 2.84
N LEU A 10 -5.44 -6.89 3.09
CA LEU A 10 -4.11 -6.96 2.51
C LEU A 10 -3.28 -7.94 3.32
N VAL A 11 -2.88 -9.05 2.69
CA VAL A 11 -2.05 -10.08 3.29
C VAL A 11 -0.65 -10.01 2.70
N GLN A 12 0.38 -10.14 3.55
CA GLN A 12 1.77 -10.21 3.11
C GLN A 12 2.01 -11.58 2.45
N ARG A 13 2.56 -11.57 1.24
CA ARG A 13 2.94 -12.75 0.46
C ARG A 13 4.38 -12.60 0.00
N ARG A 14 5.04 -13.73 -0.26
CA ARG A 14 6.39 -13.79 -0.80
C ARG A 14 6.33 -14.22 -2.25
N SER A 15 6.96 -13.46 -3.14
CA SER A 15 7.10 -13.82 -4.55
C SER A 15 8.10 -14.97 -4.72
N ARG A 16 8.08 -15.65 -5.88
CA ARG A 16 9.17 -16.57 -6.30
C ARG A 16 10.55 -15.90 -6.25
N PHE A 17 10.53 -14.57 -6.44
CA PHE A 17 11.58 -13.57 -6.25
C PHE A 17 12.27 -13.52 -4.89
N GLY A 18 11.65 -14.12 -3.87
CA GLY A 18 11.99 -13.88 -2.47
C GLY A 18 11.54 -12.51 -1.94
N LYS A 19 11.05 -11.60 -2.78
CA LYS A 19 10.54 -10.27 -2.38
C LYS A 19 9.13 -10.38 -1.78
N ASN A 20 8.89 -9.64 -0.71
CA ASN A 20 7.57 -9.52 -0.10
C ASN A 20 6.70 -8.51 -0.87
N PHE A 21 5.41 -8.80 -0.96
CA PHE A 21 4.38 -7.91 -1.47
C PHE A 21 3.11 -8.11 -0.63
N HIS A 22 2.16 -7.19 -0.73
CA HIS A 22 0.86 -7.31 -0.08
C HIS A 22 -0.22 -7.33 -1.15
N SER A 23 -1.12 -8.31 -1.09
CA SER A 23 -2.24 -8.43 -2.01
C SER A 23 -3.54 -8.64 -1.26
N CYS A 24 -4.67 -8.36 -1.92
CA CYS A 24 -5.97 -8.75 -1.38
C CYS A 24 -6.03 -10.28 -1.20
N ASP A 25 -6.60 -10.73 -0.09
CA ASP A 25 -6.92 -12.13 0.19
C ASP A 25 -7.99 -12.70 -0.76
N ARG A 26 -8.91 -11.86 -1.22
CA ARG A 26 -9.97 -12.16 -2.20
C ARG A 26 -9.50 -12.30 -3.66
N TYR A 27 -8.26 -12.67 -3.92
CA TYR A 27 -7.85 -13.04 -5.27
C TYR A 27 -8.57 -14.35 -5.70
N PRO A 28 -9.13 -14.47 -6.92
CA PRO A 28 -8.97 -13.60 -8.09
C PRO A 28 -9.95 -12.41 -8.19
N ASP A 29 -11.01 -12.35 -7.40
CA ASP A 29 -12.04 -11.28 -7.44
C ASP A 29 -11.45 -9.88 -7.26
N CYS A 30 -10.39 -9.76 -6.45
CA CYS A 30 -9.69 -8.50 -6.24
C CYS A 30 -8.19 -8.68 -6.49
N GLN A 31 -7.69 -8.03 -7.55
CA GLN A 31 -6.29 -8.09 -7.98
C GLN A 31 -5.42 -6.95 -7.41
N PHE A 32 -5.88 -6.30 -6.35
CA PHE A 32 -5.12 -5.23 -5.72
C PHE A 32 -3.80 -5.78 -5.14
N VAL A 33 -2.69 -5.10 -5.46
CA VAL A 33 -1.34 -5.49 -5.05
C VAL A 33 -0.45 -4.26 -4.85
N ILE A 34 0.39 -4.31 -3.82
CA ILE A 34 1.43 -3.33 -3.53
C ILE A 34 2.72 -4.02 -3.09
N ASN A 35 3.87 -3.47 -3.44
CA ASN A 35 5.18 -4.07 -3.11
C ASN A 35 5.77 -3.55 -1.79
N PHE A 36 5.19 -2.49 -1.25
CA PHE A 36 5.65 -1.83 -0.04
C PHE A 36 4.77 -2.21 1.15
N ARG A 37 5.23 -1.90 2.36
CA ARG A 37 4.45 -2.14 3.58
C ARG A 37 3.25 -1.20 3.61
N PRO A 38 2.00 -1.72 3.65
CA PRO A 38 0.82 -0.89 3.82
C PRO A 38 0.78 -0.28 5.21
N VAL A 39 0.34 0.97 5.28
CA VAL A 39 0.06 1.69 6.53
C VAL A 39 -1.32 2.31 6.42
N ALA A 40 -2.10 2.18 7.49
CA ALA A 40 -3.39 2.85 7.60
C ALA A 40 -3.15 4.37 7.67
N GLY A 41 -3.81 5.11 6.79
CA GLY A 41 -3.69 6.56 6.72
C GLY A 41 -4.35 7.08 5.45
N GLU A 42 -4.78 8.33 5.49
CA GLU A 42 -5.41 9.00 4.37
C GLU A 42 -4.41 9.93 3.67
N CYS A 43 -4.44 9.97 2.35
CA CYS A 43 -3.66 10.91 1.57
C CYS A 43 -4.33 12.30 1.60
N PRO A 44 -3.69 13.38 2.08
CA PRO A 44 -4.27 14.72 2.11
C PRO A 44 -4.51 15.31 0.71
N GLU A 45 -3.89 14.75 -0.33
CA GLU A 45 -3.97 15.25 -1.70
C GLU A 45 -5.10 14.61 -2.52
N CYS A 46 -5.47 13.36 -2.20
CA CYS A 46 -6.45 12.61 -2.99
C CYS A 46 -7.42 11.77 -2.14
N HIS A 47 -7.38 11.92 -0.82
CA HIS A 47 -8.19 11.20 0.18
C HIS A 47 -8.14 9.67 0.05
N TYR A 48 -7.04 9.14 -0.51
CA TYR A 48 -6.89 7.70 -0.66
C TYR A 48 -6.60 7.06 0.71
N PRO A 49 -7.34 6.01 1.13
CA PRO A 49 -7.34 5.51 2.51
C PRO A 49 -6.19 4.53 2.81
N LEU A 50 -5.12 4.55 2.01
CA LEU A 50 -3.98 3.68 2.21
C LEU A 50 -2.67 4.39 1.87
N LEU A 51 -1.70 4.26 2.77
CA LEU A 51 -0.33 4.72 2.59
C LEU A 51 0.63 3.54 2.48
N ILE A 52 1.83 3.81 2.01
CA ILE A 52 2.94 2.85 1.94
C ILE A 52 4.20 3.43 2.57
N GLU A 53 4.97 2.57 3.24
CA GLU A 53 6.30 2.93 3.74
C GLU A 53 7.38 2.59 2.72
N LYS A 54 8.22 3.59 2.42
CA LYS A 54 9.43 3.43 1.62
C LYS A 54 10.64 3.82 2.46
N LYS A 55 11.67 2.97 2.45
CA LYS A 55 12.99 3.32 3.00
C LYS A 55 13.69 4.24 2.00
N THR A 56 14.06 5.43 2.45
CA THR A 56 14.81 6.43 1.68
C THR A 56 16.15 6.70 2.36
N ALA A 57 17.06 7.42 1.70
CA ALA A 57 18.34 7.81 2.30
C ALA A 57 18.18 8.64 3.60
N GLN A 58 17.06 9.35 3.75
CA GLN A 58 16.73 10.17 4.92
C GLN A 58 15.85 9.42 5.95
N GLY A 59 15.75 8.09 5.84
CA GLY A 59 14.93 7.25 6.73
C GLY A 59 13.63 6.77 6.10
N VAL A 60 12.73 6.25 6.93
CA VAL A 60 11.43 5.71 6.51
C VAL A 60 10.46 6.87 6.25
N LYS A 61 9.97 6.98 5.02
CA LYS A 61 8.96 7.97 4.63
C LYS A 61 7.69 7.27 4.15
N ARG A 62 6.54 7.93 4.37
CA ARG A 62 5.24 7.46 3.89
C ARG A 62 4.89 8.09 2.55
N PHE A 63 4.19 7.35 1.71
CA PHE A 63 3.71 7.80 0.41
C PHE A 63 2.27 7.31 0.21
N CYS A 64 1.50 8.01 -0.62
CA CYS A 64 0.20 7.53 -1.04
C CYS A 64 0.32 6.17 -1.76
N ALA A 65 -0.53 5.21 -1.40
CA ALA A 65 -0.57 3.89 -2.05
C ALA A 65 -1.31 3.88 -3.40
N SER A 66 -2.06 4.94 -3.73
CA SER A 66 -2.74 5.05 -5.01
C SER A 66 -1.73 5.17 -6.15
N LYS A 67 -1.89 4.33 -7.18
CA LYS A 67 -1.07 4.36 -8.40
C LYS A 67 -1.16 5.69 -9.15
N GLN A 68 -2.26 6.43 -9.00
CA GLN A 68 -2.48 7.71 -9.66
C GLN A 68 -1.89 8.90 -8.89
N CYS A 69 -1.53 8.73 -7.61
CA CYS A 69 -1.01 9.82 -6.77
C CYS A 69 0.47 9.63 -6.43
N GLY A 70 0.82 8.59 -5.66
CA GLY A 70 2.21 8.30 -5.29
C GLY A 70 2.99 9.40 -4.55
N LYS A 71 2.34 10.51 -4.13
CA LYS A 71 2.98 11.64 -3.46
C LYS A 71 3.50 11.25 -2.06
N PRO A 72 4.63 11.85 -1.60
CA PRO A 72 5.10 11.68 -0.23
C PRO A 72 4.12 12.32 0.76
N ILE A 73 3.89 11.64 1.89
CA ILE A 73 3.08 12.15 3.00
C ILE A 73 4.05 12.56 4.12
N PRO A 74 3.99 13.81 4.61
CA PRO A 74 4.74 14.22 5.78
C PRO A 74 4.33 13.36 6.98
N ALA A 75 5.30 12.91 7.77
CA ALA A 75 5.00 12.38 9.09
C ALA A 75 4.70 13.59 9.97
N GLU A 76 3.44 13.76 10.38
CA GLU A 76 3.12 14.56 11.57
C GLU A 76 3.81 13.99 12.80
#